data_AF-A0A1V3XYA1-F1
#
_entry.id   AF-A0A1V3XYA1-F1
#
_cell.length_a   1.000
_cell.length_b   1.000
_cell.length_c   1.000
_cell.angle_alpha   90.00
_cell.angle_beta   90.00
_cell.angle_gamma   90.00
#
_symmetry.space_group_name_H-M   'P 1'
#
loop_
_entity.id
_entity.type
_entity.pdbx_description
1 polymer ?
#
loop_
_entity_poly.entity_id
_entity_poly.type
_entity_poly.pdbx_seq_one_letter_code
_entity_poly.pdbx_strand_id
1 'polypeptide(L)' 'MVLSREQVYRLVAGVPERLSLTTLAALCDILSCTPADLIEPYRVARSRPTRGDSAGPAAPKRPTRARVLPDTGG' A
#
# COMPACT_ATOMS: atom_id res chain seq x y z
N MET A 1 11.92 -19.34 25.74
CA MET A 1 11.59 -19.40 24.29
C MET A 1 12.84 -19.02 23.51
N VAL A 2 13.28 -19.78 22.50
CA VAL A 2 14.47 -19.44 21.70
C VAL A 2 14.06 -19.33 20.23
N LEU A 3 14.47 -18.24 19.58
CA LEU A 3 14.28 -18.03 18.13
C LEU A 3 15.45 -18.64 17.36
N SER A 4 15.18 -19.18 16.18
CA SER A 4 16.21 -19.62 15.24
C SER A 4 17.01 -18.42 14.71
N ARG A 5 18.28 -18.64 14.35
CA ARG A 5 19.20 -17.62 13.85
C ARG A 5 18.65 -16.91 12.60
N GLU A 6 17.98 -17.65 11.72
CA GLU A 6 17.31 -17.09 10.54
C GLU A 6 16.11 -16.21 10.90
N GLN A 7 15.35 -16.58 11.94
CA GLN A 7 14.22 -15.78 12.42
C GLN A 7 14.71 -14.44 12.97
N VAL A 8 15.81 -14.46 13.73
CA VAL A 8 16.47 -13.25 14.23
C VAL A 8 17.03 -12.43 13.08
N TYR A 9 17.69 -13.05 12.10
CA TYR A 9 18.27 -12.33 10.96
C TYR A 9 17.22 -11.53 10.19
N ARG A 10 16.05 -12.10 9.88
CA ARG A 10 14.98 -11.36 9.19
C ARG A 10 14.38 -10.22 10.02
N LEU A 11 14.43 -10.29 11.34
CA LEU A 11 13.97 -9.23 12.24
C LEU A 11 14.97 -8.06 12.32
N VAL A 12 16.27 -8.34 12.21
CA VAL A 12 17.34 -7.35 12.43
C VAL A 12 17.90 -6.79 11.12
N ALA A 13 17.88 -7.54 10.02
CA ALA A 13 18.44 -7.13 8.74
C ALA A 13 17.59 -6.09 7.99
N GLY A 14 16.34 -5.86 8.39
CA GLY A 14 15.45 -4.89 7.77
C GLY A 14 14.15 -4.71 8.55
N VAL A 15 13.31 -3.75 8.12
CA VAL A 15 12.01 -3.51 8.74
C VAL A 15 11.06 -4.66 8.36
N PRO A 16 10.59 -5.47 9.31
CA PRO A 16 9.68 -6.56 9.01
C PRO A 16 8.31 -5.99 8.60
N GLU A 17 7.77 -6.40 7.45
CA GLU A 17 6.43 -5.95 7.03
C GLU A 17 5.32 -6.46 7.95
N ARG A 18 5.52 -7.65 8.55
CA ARG A 18 4.56 -8.27 9.45
C ARG A 18 5.30 -8.92 10.62
N LEU A 19 4.89 -8.54 11.83
CA LEU A 19 5.40 -9.08 13.09
C LEU A 19 4.23 -9.69 13.88
N SER A 20 4.40 -10.89 14.43
CA SER A 20 3.40 -11.50 15.32
C SER A 20 3.63 -11.09 16.78
N LEU A 21 2.55 -11.04 17.57
CA LEU A 21 2.64 -10.71 19.01
C LEU A 21 3.43 -11.75 19.80
N THR A 22 3.36 -13.04 19.41
CA THR A 22 4.14 -14.11 20.04
C THR A 22 5.65 -13.88 19.88
N THR A 23 6.08 -13.44 18.69
CA THR A 23 7.50 -13.13 18.45
C THR A 23 7.93 -11.89 19.24
N LEU A 24 7.07 -10.85 19.30
CA LEU A 24 7.34 -9.67 20.13
C LEU A 24 7.53 -10.05 21.60
N ALA A 25 6.63 -10.86 22.16
CA ALA A 25 6.71 -11.32 23.53
C ALA A 25 7.98 -12.15 23.79
N ALA A 26 8.35 -13.04 22.87
CA ALA A 26 9.59 -13.80 22.98
C ALA A 26 10.84 -12.90 22.97
N LEU A 27 10.84 -11.83 22.16
CA LEU A 27 11.94 -10.85 22.16
C LEU A 27 12.01 -10.09 23.50
N CYS A 28 10.87 -9.65 24.03
CA CYS A 28 10.80 -9.01 25.34
C CYS A 28 11.36 -9.91 26.45
N ASP A 29 11.00 -11.19 26.46
CA ASP A 29 11.51 -12.18 27.42
C ASP A 29 13.03 -12.40 27.28
N ILE A 30 13.53 -12.59 26.05
CA ILE A 30 14.95 -12.86 25.78
C ILE A 30 15.82 -11.65 26.17
N LEU A 31 15.34 -10.44 25.88
CA LEU A 31 16.07 -9.20 26.10
C LEU A 31 15.77 -8.55 27.45
N SER A 32 14.85 -9.11 28.24
CA SER A 32 14.38 -8.57 29.53
C SER A 32 13.95 -7.09 29.42
N CYS A 33 13.15 -6.77 28.40
CA CYS A 33 12.68 -5.41 28.12
C CYS A 33 11.17 -5.37 27.87
N THR A 34 10.61 -4.15 27.77
CA THR A 34 9.20 -3.93 27.46
C THR A 34 9.01 -3.70 25.96
N PRO A 35 7.79 -3.89 25.40
CA PRO A 35 7.54 -3.61 23.99
C PRO A 35 7.82 -2.13 23.61
N ALA A 36 7.67 -1.19 24.54
CA ALA A 36 7.99 0.22 24.30
C ALA A 36 9.50 0.46 24.05
N ASP A 37 10.36 -0.43 24.53
CA ASP A 37 11.80 -0.36 24.29
C ASP A 37 12.18 -0.91 22.89
N LEU A 38 11.29 -1.67 22.26
CA LEU A 38 11.51 -2.33 20.97
C LEU A 38 10.80 -1.65 19.79
N ILE A 39 9.66 -1.00 20.03
CA ILE A 39 8.82 -0.41 18.98
C ILE A 39 8.34 1.00 19.35
N GLU A 40 8.34 1.88 18.35
CA GLU A 40 7.72 3.20 18.45
C GLU A 40 6.38 3.19 17.70
N PRO A 41 5.22 3.22 18.39
CA PRO A 41 3.93 3.16 17.76
C PRO A 41 3.61 4.49 17.06
N TYR A 42 3.62 4.50 15.74
CA TYR A 42 3.24 5.67 14.94
C TYR A 42 1.83 5.51 14.34
N ARG A 43 1.13 6.63 14.15
CA ARG A 43 -0.18 6.66 13.49
C ARG A 43 0.03 6.83 11.99
N VAL A 44 -0.34 5.81 11.20
CA VAL A 44 -0.48 5.98 9.75
C VAL A 44 -1.78 6.73 9.48
N ALA A 45 -1.70 7.92 8.89
CA ALA A 45 -2.88 8.57 8.35
C ALA A 45 -3.44 7.66 7.25
N ARG A 46 -4.60 7.03 7.51
CA ARG A 46 -5.30 6.26 6.48
C ARG A 46 -5.65 7.25 5.38
N SER A 47 -4.95 7.18 4.24
CA SER A 47 -5.32 7.90 3.04
C SER A 47 -6.74 7.45 2.70
N ARG A 48 -7.70 8.36 2.94
CA ARG A 48 -9.07 8.15 2.50
C ARG A 48 -8.96 7.97 0.98
N PRO A 49 -9.43 6.87 0.39
CA PRO A 49 -9.54 6.82 -1.05
C PRO A 49 -10.41 8.01 -1.42
N THR A 50 -9.83 9.01 -2.08
CA THR A 50 -10.59 10.03 -2.77
C THR A 50 -11.29 9.27 -3.88
N ARG A 51 -12.50 8.77 -3.60
CA ARG A 51 -13.48 8.50 -4.65
C ARG A 51 -13.58 9.83 -5.38
N GLY A 52 -12.92 9.92 -6.52
CA GLY A 52 -13.03 11.06 -7.41
C GLY A 52 -14.46 11.11 -7.89
N ASP A 53 -15.32 11.73 -7.11
CA ASP A 53 -16.61 12.24 -7.54
C ASP A 53 -16.30 13.47 -8.38
N SER A 54 -15.96 13.25 -9.64
CA SER A 54 -15.93 14.25 -10.71
C SER A 54 -15.87 13.54 -12.05
N ALA A 55 -16.95 12.82 -12.37
CA ALA A 55 -17.38 12.66 -13.75
C ALA A 55 -18.89 12.44 -13.70
N GLY A 56 -19.65 13.54 -13.81
CA GLY A 56 -21.03 13.46 -14.27
C GLY A 56 -21.10 12.65 -15.57
N PRO A 57 -22.27 12.09 -15.93
CA PRO A 57 -22.39 11.18 -17.05
C PRO A 57 -21.71 11.77 -18.29
N ALA A 58 -20.70 11.07 -18.80
CA ALA A 58 -20.02 11.46 -20.01
C ALA A 58 -21.06 11.62 -21.12
N ALA A 59 -21.27 12.85 -21.58
CA ALA A 59 -22.15 13.10 -22.71
C ALA A 59 -21.68 12.22 -23.88
N PRO A 60 -22.59 11.53 -24.60
CA PRO A 60 -22.20 10.69 -25.71
C PRO A 60 -21.46 11.57 -26.74
N LYS A 61 -20.21 11.22 -27.07
CA LYS A 61 -19.44 11.86 -28.15
C LYS A 61 -20.20 11.64 -29.46
N ARG A 62 -21.06 12.60 -29.80
CA ARG A 62 -21.82 12.60 -31.05
C ARG A 62 -20.84 12.91 -32.18
N PRO A 63 -20.68 12.05 -33.19
CA PRO A 63 -19.80 12.35 -34.30
C PRO A 63 -20.33 13.57 -35.06
N THR A 64 -19.44 14.52 -35.35
CA THR A 64 -19.72 15.65 -36.24
C THR A 64 -20.00 15.12 -37.64
N ARG A 65 -21.05 15.62 -38.30
CA ARG A 65 -21.40 15.18 -39.67
C ARG A 65 -20.23 15.42 -40.61
N ALA A 66 -19.77 14.36 -41.28
CA ALA A 66 -18.78 14.45 -42.33
C ALA A 66 -19.35 15.23 -43.52
N ARG A 67 -18.58 16.16 -44.08
CA ARG A 67 -18.84 16.72 -45.41
C ARG A 67 -18.06 15.89 -46.43
N VAL A 68 -18.78 15.27 -47.35
CA VAL A 68 -18.17 14.55 -48.48
C VAL A 68 -17.75 15.60 -49.51
N LEU A 69 -16.46 15.67 -49.78
CA LEU A 69 -15.92 16.43 -50.92
C LEU A 69 -16.16 15.58 -52.18
N PRO A 70 -16.64 16.16 -53.29
CA PRO A 70 -16.78 15.40 -54.53
C PRO A 70 -15.42 14.92 -55.00
N ASP A 71 -15.31 13.62 -55.22
CA ASP A 71 -14.16 12.98 -55.85
C ASP A 71 -14.08 13.49 -57.29
N THR A 72 -13.14 14.39 -57.56
CA THR A 72 -12.84 14.82 -58.92
C THR A 72 -11.71 13.93 -59.41
N GLY A 73 -12.09 12.71 -59.80
CA GLY A 73 -11.22 11.82 -60.55
C GLY A 73 -10.99 12.37 -61.97
N GLY A 74 -9.73 12.53 -62.33
CA GLY A 74 -9.25 12.83 -63.68
C GLY A 74 -7.99 12.01 -63.94
#